data_AF-A0AA40CJA3-F1
#
_entry.id   AF-A0AA40CJA3-F1
#
_cell.length_a   1.000
_cell.length_b   1.000
_cell.length_c   1.000
_cell.angle_alpha   90.00
_cell.angle_beta   90.00
_cell.angle_gamma   90.00
#
_symmetry.space_group_name_H-M   'P 1'
#
loop_
_entity.id
_entity.type
_entity.pdbx_description
1 polymer ?
#
loop_
_entity_poly.entity_id
_entity_poly.type
_entity_poly.pdbx_seq_one_letter_code
_entity_poly.pdbx_strand_id
1 'polypeptide(L)'
;MAIHKARQAEQDGLNPHLSIIKADIALAEGRGFPAHPLVVEARKRGLVPGMRYRGLREYLIWGEISQESIIYDLPFQVLRTLTVSDFAVADLLALDDIDPAPKISLGRIRRSLLGQEVVLDESTGHAIGRLVALFGLGTLSPPAAIKQFVYDFFQGWVLGVLNVFDMADEFVVGLQDGETRSGSAVVVLDDSEEADLKAGFICGVLKAQKALKKERRLVRK
;
A
#
# COMPACT_ATOMS: atom_id res chain seq x y z
N MET A 1 4.08 6.91 -3.40
CA MET A 1 3.52 8.30 -3.42
C MET A 1 3.38 8.87 -2.01
N ALA A 2 2.82 8.13 -1.04
CA ALA A 2 2.91 8.47 0.39
C ALA A 2 4.30 8.13 0.97
N ILE A 3 4.88 6.97 0.63
CA ILE A 3 6.18 6.53 1.18
C ILE A 3 7.35 7.42 0.79
N HIS A 4 7.42 7.90 -0.44
CA HIS A 4 8.44 8.89 -0.82
C HIS A 4 8.32 10.16 0.04
N LYS A 5 7.09 10.60 0.37
CA LYS A 5 6.86 11.73 1.27
C LYS A 5 7.22 11.41 2.71
N ALA A 6 6.95 10.20 3.18
CA ALA A 6 7.44 9.71 4.46
C ALA A 6 8.98 9.69 4.50
N ARG A 7 9.67 9.14 3.49
CA ARG A 7 11.14 9.17 3.43
C ARG A 7 11.70 10.60 3.44
N GLN A 8 11.07 11.52 2.70
CA GLN A 8 11.46 12.94 2.72
C GLN A 8 11.33 13.54 4.12
N ALA A 9 10.18 13.35 4.76
CA ALA A 9 9.94 13.84 6.12
C ALA A 9 10.93 13.22 7.12
N GLU A 10 11.22 11.92 7.03
CA GLU A 10 12.23 11.25 7.87
C GLU A 10 13.62 11.86 7.67
N GLN A 11 14.03 12.13 6.42
CA GLN A 11 15.30 12.79 6.12
C GLN A 11 15.39 14.20 6.68
N ASP A 12 14.27 14.91 6.71
CA ASP A 12 14.15 16.23 7.32
C ASP A 12 14.11 16.17 8.87
N GLY A 13 14.31 14.99 9.47
CA GLY A 13 14.33 14.77 10.92
C GLY A 13 12.96 14.68 11.57
N LEU A 14 11.90 14.50 10.78
CA LEU A 14 10.54 14.30 11.27
C LEU A 14 10.26 12.82 11.54
N ASN A 15 9.17 12.54 12.26
CA ASN A 15 8.70 11.20 12.54
C ASN A 15 7.39 10.94 11.77
N PRO A 16 7.45 10.56 10.49
CA PRO A 16 6.26 10.28 9.70
C PRO A 16 5.61 8.97 10.17
N HIS A 17 4.28 8.93 10.09
CA HIS A 17 3.49 7.75 10.39
C HIS A 17 2.75 7.27 9.14
N LEU A 18 2.43 5.98 9.11
CA LEU A 18 1.58 5.35 8.11
C LEU A 18 0.34 4.81 8.83
N SER A 19 -0.83 5.31 8.43
CA SER A 19 -2.09 4.95 9.06
C SER A 19 -3.05 4.31 8.05
N ILE A 20 -3.78 3.29 8.49
CA ILE A 20 -4.95 2.77 7.77
C ILE A 20 -6.19 3.47 8.31
N ILE A 21 -6.95 4.09 7.41
CA ILE A 21 -8.09 4.92 7.76
C ILE A 21 -9.37 4.32 7.15
N LYS A 22 -10.43 4.20 7.96
CA LYS A 22 -11.81 3.98 7.51
C LYS A 22 -12.32 5.22 6.80
N ALA A 23 -12.23 5.22 5.48
CA ALA A 23 -12.55 6.38 4.67
C ALA A 23 -14.01 6.84 4.85
N ASP A 24 -14.96 5.93 5.01
CA ASP A 24 -16.37 6.25 5.26
C ASP A 24 -16.59 7.04 6.56
N ILE A 25 -15.88 6.68 7.63
CA ILE A 25 -15.90 7.40 8.91
C ILE A 25 -15.11 8.71 8.81
N ALA A 26 -13.92 8.69 8.21
CA ALA A 26 -13.07 9.87 8.08
C ALA A 26 -13.66 10.96 7.18
N LEU A 27 -14.51 10.57 6.22
CA LEU A 27 -15.21 11.47 5.30
C LEU A 27 -16.63 11.82 5.77
N ALA A 28 -17.07 11.29 6.92
CA ALA A 28 -18.36 11.62 7.49
C ALA A 28 -18.47 13.14 7.75
N GLU A 29 -19.71 13.63 7.80
CA GLU A 29 -20.01 15.06 8.04
C GLU A 29 -19.51 16.04 6.97
N GLY A 30 -19.16 15.57 5.78
CA GLY A 30 -18.76 16.43 4.65
C GLY A 30 -17.37 17.08 4.83
N ARG A 31 -16.54 16.52 5.72
CA ARG A 31 -15.21 17.06 6.03
C ARG A 31 -14.15 16.67 5.00
N GLY A 32 -14.45 15.77 4.07
CA GLY A 32 -13.49 15.34 3.06
C GLY A 32 -14.04 15.30 1.65
N PHE A 33 -13.17 15.65 0.70
CA PHE A 33 -13.49 15.76 -0.71
C PHE A 33 -12.44 15.01 -1.54
N PRO A 34 -12.83 14.36 -2.64
CA PRO A 34 -11.85 13.92 -3.62
C PRO A 34 -10.98 15.10 -4.06
N ALA A 35 -9.66 14.94 -4.08
CA ALA A 35 -8.75 16.02 -4.43
C ALA A 35 -8.84 16.42 -5.91
N HIS A 36 -9.16 15.45 -6.79
CA HIS A 36 -9.16 15.67 -8.24
C HIS A 36 -10.09 16.80 -8.73
N PRO A 37 -11.38 16.84 -8.37
CA PRO A 37 -12.26 17.95 -8.75
C PRO A 37 -11.74 19.33 -8.30
N LEU A 38 -11.19 19.41 -7.09
CA LEU A 38 -10.64 20.64 -6.52
C LEU A 38 -9.41 21.11 -7.30
N VAL A 39 -8.51 20.18 -7.65
CA VAL A 39 -7.34 20.44 -8.49
C VAL A 39 -7.74 20.96 -9.88
N VAL A 40 -8.76 20.33 -10.50
CA VAL A 40 -9.25 20.74 -11.82
C VAL A 40 -9.81 22.16 -11.77
N GLU A 41 -10.61 22.46 -10.75
CA GLU A 41 -11.21 23.79 -10.58
C GLU A 41 -10.16 24.87 -10.30
N ALA A 42 -9.19 24.60 -9.42
CA ALA A 42 -8.09 25.52 -9.13
C ALA A 42 -7.26 25.86 -10.38
N ARG A 43 -7.04 24.88 -11.27
CA ARG A 43 -6.39 25.12 -12.56
C ARG A 43 -7.23 25.98 -13.50
N LYS A 44 -8.52 25.71 -13.61
CA LYS A 44 -9.44 26.51 -14.45
C LYS A 44 -9.44 27.98 -14.03
N ARG A 45 -9.35 28.25 -12.73
CA ARG A 45 -9.30 29.60 -12.15
C ARG A 45 -7.90 30.23 -12.18
N GLY A 46 -6.88 29.53 -12.69
CA GLY A 46 -5.51 30.05 -12.73
C GLY A 46 -4.84 30.18 -11.36
N LEU A 47 -5.37 29.54 -10.31
CA LEU A 47 -4.82 29.63 -8.94
C LEU A 47 -3.53 28.81 -8.76
N VAL A 48 -3.32 27.82 -9.61
CA VAL A 48 -2.16 26.89 -9.57
C VAL A 48 -1.51 26.77 -10.94
N PRO A 49 -0.97 27.88 -11.51
CA PRO A 49 -0.41 27.87 -12.84
C PRO A 49 0.80 26.91 -12.92
N GLY A 50 0.81 26.06 -13.95
CA GLY A 50 1.88 25.06 -14.15
C GLY A 50 1.80 23.81 -13.28
N MET A 51 0.79 23.67 -12.41
CA MET A 51 0.68 22.49 -11.53
C MET A 51 0.39 21.20 -12.31
N ARG A 52 1.32 20.24 -12.26
CA ARG A 52 1.19 18.92 -12.91
C ARG A 52 0.39 17.89 -12.10
N TYR A 53 0.32 18.07 -10.78
CA TYR A 53 -0.38 17.19 -9.82
C TYR A 53 -1.88 17.07 -10.14
N ARG A 54 -2.44 15.84 -10.15
CA ARG A 54 -3.83 15.55 -10.58
C ARG A 54 -4.76 15.09 -9.45
N GLY A 55 -4.27 14.71 -8.27
CA GLY A 55 -5.11 14.30 -7.13
C GLY A 55 -6.09 13.14 -7.37
N LEU A 56 -5.81 12.24 -8.31
CA LEU A 56 -6.77 11.23 -8.79
C LEU A 56 -7.16 10.17 -7.74
N ARG A 57 -6.36 9.99 -6.69
CA ARG A 57 -6.55 8.95 -5.66
C ARG A 57 -6.38 9.49 -4.26
N GLU A 58 -6.43 10.81 -4.11
CA GLU A 58 -6.21 11.48 -2.85
C GLU A 58 -7.52 12.12 -2.41
N TYR A 59 -7.73 12.12 -1.11
CA TYR A 59 -8.79 12.88 -0.47
C TYR A 59 -8.16 14.06 0.27
N LEU A 60 -8.78 15.22 0.14
CA LEU A 60 -8.50 16.38 0.98
C LEU A 60 -9.49 16.33 2.13
N ILE A 61 -8.99 16.11 3.34
CA ILE A 61 -9.77 16.14 4.57
C ILE A 61 -9.47 17.46 5.27
N TRP A 62 -10.51 18.22 5.60
CA TRP A 62 -10.41 19.48 6.32
C TRP A 62 -10.56 19.24 7.82
N GLY A 63 -9.65 19.81 8.61
CA GLY A 63 -9.59 19.60 10.06
C GLY A 63 -8.87 18.31 10.44
N GLU A 64 -9.15 17.81 11.64
CA GLU A 64 -8.51 16.63 12.20
C GLU A 64 -9.20 15.33 11.75
N ILE A 65 -8.40 14.30 11.46
CA ILE A 65 -8.90 12.94 11.22
C ILE A 65 -9.27 12.34 12.57
N SER A 66 -10.54 11.95 12.75
CA SER A 66 -11.01 11.36 14.02
C SER A 66 -10.23 10.09 14.35
N GLN A 67 -9.81 9.94 15.61
CA GLN A 67 -9.10 8.76 16.08
C GLN A 67 -9.90 7.46 15.82
N GLU A 68 -11.23 7.52 15.88
CA GLU A 68 -12.12 6.38 15.61
C GLU A 68 -12.05 5.89 14.15
N SER A 69 -11.62 6.77 13.25
CA SER A 69 -11.44 6.42 11.84
C SER A 69 -10.07 5.78 11.56
N ILE A 70 -9.12 5.91 12.48
CA ILE A 70 -7.78 5.33 12.36
C ILE A 70 -7.84 3.90 12.88
N ILE A 71 -7.80 2.93 11.96
CA ILE A 71 -7.79 1.49 12.29
C ILE A 71 -6.45 1.12 12.87
N TYR A 72 -5.39 1.64 12.24
CA TYR A 72 -4.03 1.31 12.57
C TYR A 72 -3.15 2.51 12.28
N ASP A 73 -2.12 2.70 13.10
CA ASP A 73 -1.14 3.76 12.96
C ASP A 73 0.24 3.23 13.34
N LEU A 74 1.21 3.43 12.46
CA LEU A 74 2.55 2.90 12.62
C LEU A 74 3.61 3.98 12.35
N PRO A 75 4.61 4.16 13.23
CA PRO A 75 5.78 4.95 12.91
C PRO A 75 6.49 4.37 11.68
N PHE A 76 6.85 5.23 10.72
CA PHE A 76 7.51 4.80 9.50
C PHE A 76 8.82 4.04 9.76
N GLN A 77 9.53 4.36 10.85
CA GLN A 77 10.76 3.65 11.24
C GLN A 77 10.56 2.15 11.44
N VAL A 78 9.36 1.69 11.80
CA VAL A 78 9.09 0.25 11.97
C VAL A 78 9.26 -0.50 10.65
N LEU A 79 8.88 0.10 9.52
CA LEU A 79 9.14 -0.48 8.20
C LEU A 79 10.64 -0.63 7.92
N ARG A 80 11.46 0.32 8.37
CA ARG A 80 12.92 0.21 8.21
C ARG A 80 13.49 -0.93 9.03
N THR A 81 13.09 -1.04 10.29
CA THR A 81 13.51 -2.15 11.16
C THR A 81 13.13 -3.50 10.53
N LEU A 82 11.93 -3.58 9.93
CA LEU A 82 11.51 -4.78 9.21
C LEU A 82 12.39 -5.09 8.01
N THR A 83 12.69 -4.11 7.16
CA THR A 83 13.61 -4.31 6.03
C THR A 83 15.02 -4.70 6.47
N VAL A 84 15.48 -4.25 7.65
CA VAL A 84 16.79 -4.67 8.20
C VAL A 84 16.75 -6.11 8.71
N SER A 85 15.62 -6.52 9.29
CA SER A 85 15.45 -7.86 9.89
C SER A 85 15.00 -8.95 8.91
N ASP A 86 14.53 -8.58 7.72
CA ASP A 86 13.89 -9.48 6.77
C ASP A 86 14.24 -9.07 5.33
N PHE A 87 15.14 -9.84 4.71
CA PHE A 87 15.62 -9.58 3.36
C PHE A 87 14.51 -9.69 2.30
N ALA A 88 13.53 -10.60 2.48
CA ALA A 88 12.43 -10.73 1.53
C ALA A 88 11.52 -9.49 1.56
N VAL A 89 11.27 -8.94 2.77
CA VAL A 89 10.54 -7.68 2.93
C VAL A 89 11.36 -6.50 2.38
N ALA A 90 12.68 -6.50 2.55
CA ALA A 90 13.58 -5.48 2.01
C ALA A 90 13.51 -5.41 0.48
N ASP A 91 13.65 -6.56 -0.18
CA ASP A 91 13.61 -6.69 -1.64
C ASP A 91 12.22 -6.30 -2.18
N LEU A 92 11.16 -6.69 -1.47
CA LEU A 92 9.79 -6.37 -1.85
C LEU A 92 9.47 -4.88 -1.74
N LEU A 93 9.88 -4.23 -0.64
CA LEU A 93 9.58 -2.83 -0.42
C LEU A 93 10.52 -1.90 -1.19
N ALA A 94 11.73 -2.38 -1.53
CA ALA A 94 12.79 -1.65 -2.22
C ALA A 94 12.94 -0.22 -1.70
N LEU A 95 12.84 -0.04 -0.37
CA LEU A 95 12.74 1.29 0.22
C LEU A 95 13.95 2.13 -0.16
N ASP A 96 15.13 1.51 -0.23
CA ASP A 96 16.39 2.18 -0.55
C ASP A 96 16.48 2.67 -2.00
N ASP A 97 15.76 2.05 -2.93
CA ASP A 97 15.68 2.50 -4.33
C ASP A 97 14.84 3.78 -4.50
N ILE A 98 14.02 4.12 -3.51
CA ILE A 98 13.22 5.34 -3.51
C ILE A 98 14.10 6.49 -3.02
N ASP A 99 14.96 7.03 -3.89
CA ASP A 99 15.78 8.19 -3.55
C ASP A 99 14.88 9.37 -3.11
N PRO A 100 14.96 9.79 -1.83
CA PRO A 100 14.16 10.87 -1.28
C PRO A 100 14.61 12.27 -1.73
N ALA A 101 15.72 12.37 -2.48
CA ALA A 101 16.23 13.65 -2.96
C ALA A 101 15.14 14.48 -3.67
N PRO A 102 15.02 15.78 -3.37
CA PRO A 102 13.91 16.64 -3.82
C PRO A 102 13.83 16.81 -5.35
N LYS A 103 14.85 16.37 -6.09
CA LYS A 103 14.95 16.53 -7.54
C LYS A 103 14.29 15.40 -8.34
N ILE A 104 13.91 14.28 -7.73
CA ILE A 104 13.29 13.18 -8.46
C ILE A 104 11.77 13.30 -8.44
N SER A 105 11.18 13.55 -9.62
CA SER A 105 9.72 13.54 -9.74
C SER A 105 9.16 12.14 -9.48
N LEU A 106 8.05 12.03 -8.75
CA LEU A 106 7.33 10.77 -8.50
C LEU A 106 7.01 10.00 -9.79
N GLY A 107 6.73 10.71 -10.89
CA GLY A 107 6.52 10.09 -12.21
C GLY A 107 7.77 9.47 -12.82
N ARG A 108 8.97 9.92 -12.43
CA ARG A 108 10.24 9.28 -12.81
C ARG A 108 10.46 8.01 -12.00
N ILE A 109 10.25 8.06 -10.68
CA ILE A 109 10.33 6.87 -9.80
C ILE A 109 9.36 5.80 -10.29
N ARG A 110 8.09 6.15 -10.49
CA ARG A 110 7.08 5.21 -10.97
C ARG A 110 7.40 4.62 -12.35
N ARG A 111 7.97 5.41 -13.27
CA ARG A 111 8.43 4.89 -14.58
C ARG A 111 9.61 3.93 -14.45
N SER A 112 10.53 4.21 -13.52
CA SER A 112 11.65 3.32 -13.20
C SER A 112 11.14 1.98 -12.69
N LEU A 113 10.25 2.01 -11.68
CA LEU A 113 9.62 0.80 -11.12
C LEU A 113 8.79 0.03 -12.17
N LEU A 114 8.08 0.74 -13.08
CA LEU A 114 7.36 0.11 -14.19
C LEU A 114 8.26 -0.62 -15.19
N GLY A 115 9.53 -0.25 -15.27
CA GLY A 115 10.55 -0.89 -16.10
C GLY A 115 11.30 -2.01 -15.41
N GLN A 116 11.23 -2.11 -14.08
CA GLN A 116 11.79 -3.23 -13.33
C GLN A 116 10.89 -4.45 -13.46
N GLU A 117 11.49 -5.58 -13.84
CA GLU A 117 10.86 -6.88 -13.73
C GLU A 117 11.22 -7.46 -12.37
N VAL A 118 10.35 -7.23 -11.39
CA VAL A 118 10.42 -7.94 -10.11
C VAL A 118 9.74 -9.28 -10.32
N VAL A 119 10.50 -10.36 -10.20
CA VAL A 119 9.97 -11.72 -10.18
C VAL A 119 9.55 -12.03 -8.76
N LEU A 120 8.26 -12.28 -8.56
CA LEU A 120 7.72 -12.66 -7.26
C LEU A 120 7.48 -14.17 -7.22
N ASP A 121 7.91 -14.76 -6.12
CA ASP A 121 7.83 -16.19 -5.81
C ASP A 121 6.94 -16.43 -4.57
N GLU A 122 6.83 -17.69 -4.17
CA GLU A 122 6.13 -18.14 -2.96
C GLU A 122 6.54 -17.37 -1.70
N SER A 123 7.85 -17.17 -1.50
CA SER A 123 8.38 -16.44 -0.33
C SER A 123 7.88 -15.01 -0.24
N THR A 124 7.57 -14.40 -1.39
CA THR A 124 6.94 -13.09 -1.47
C THR A 124 5.54 -13.11 -0.83
N GLY A 125 4.76 -14.17 -1.08
CA GLY A 125 3.44 -14.36 -0.47
C GLY A 125 3.53 -14.28 1.06
N HIS A 126 4.45 -15.04 1.63
CA HIS A 126 4.75 -15.03 3.07
C HIS A 126 5.14 -13.64 3.60
N ALA A 127 6.06 -12.95 2.91
CA ALA A 127 6.47 -11.59 3.28
C ALA A 127 5.29 -10.60 3.27
N ILE A 128 4.39 -10.72 2.28
CA ILE A 128 3.18 -9.90 2.21
C ILE A 128 2.23 -10.22 3.36
N GLY A 129 2.06 -11.50 3.72
CA GLY A 129 1.25 -11.92 4.87
C GLY A 129 1.70 -11.23 6.16
N ARG A 130 3.02 -11.24 6.41
CA ARG A 130 3.61 -10.57 7.58
C ARG A 130 3.45 -9.05 7.53
N LEU A 131 3.56 -8.45 6.34
CA LEU A 131 3.30 -7.01 6.18
C LEU A 131 1.82 -6.69 6.45
N VAL A 132 0.88 -7.49 5.98
CA VAL A 132 -0.55 -7.31 6.27
C VAL A 132 -0.80 -7.34 7.78
N ALA A 133 -0.23 -8.31 8.49
CA ALA A 133 -0.26 -8.41 9.96
C ALA A 133 0.28 -7.15 10.64
N LEU A 134 1.42 -6.63 10.15
CA LEU A 134 2.01 -5.41 10.68
C LEU A 134 1.04 -4.22 10.59
N PHE A 135 0.21 -4.15 9.56
CA PHE A 135 -0.76 -3.06 9.41
C PHE A 135 -2.08 -3.31 10.17
N GLY A 136 -2.09 -4.25 11.12
CA GLY A 136 -3.24 -4.56 11.97
C GLY A 136 -4.36 -5.32 11.26
N LEU A 137 -4.10 -5.84 10.06
CA LEU A 137 -4.99 -6.76 9.37
C LEU A 137 -4.57 -8.19 9.69
N GLY A 138 -5.54 -9.05 9.94
CA GLY A 138 -5.33 -10.38 10.49
C GLY A 138 -6.18 -11.46 9.84
N THR A 139 -6.09 -12.67 10.37
CA THR A 139 -6.88 -13.82 9.92
C THR A 139 -8.39 -13.58 10.05
N LEU A 140 -8.80 -12.79 11.05
CA LEU A 140 -10.20 -12.39 11.26
C LEU A 140 -10.61 -11.12 10.50
N SER A 141 -9.72 -10.54 9.69
CA SER A 141 -10.05 -9.34 8.93
C SER A 141 -11.00 -9.65 7.77
N PRO A 142 -11.93 -8.74 7.42
CA PRO A 142 -12.82 -8.93 6.29
C PRO A 142 -12.02 -9.17 4.99
N PRO A 143 -12.37 -10.17 4.16
CA PRO A 143 -11.66 -10.46 2.90
C PRO A 143 -11.58 -9.25 1.95
N ALA A 144 -12.57 -8.35 2.01
CA ALA A 144 -12.58 -7.11 1.26
C ALA A 144 -11.46 -6.14 1.68
N ALA A 145 -11.11 -6.08 2.97
CA ALA A 145 -10.01 -5.26 3.47
C ALA A 145 -8.66 -5.83 3.01
N ILE A 146 -8.47 -7.15 3.15
CA ILE A 146 -7.28 -7.86 2.64
C ILE A 146 -7.10 -7.61 1.15
N LYS A 147 -8.16 -7.82 0.36
CA LYS A 147 -8.16 -7.56 -1.08
C LYS A 147 -7.75 -6.13 -1.44
N GLN A 148 -8.28 -5.14 -0.72
CA GLN A 148 -7.99 -3.74 -1.01
C GLN A 148 -6.55 -3.38 -0.63
N PHE A 149 -6.08 -3.83 0.54
CA PHE A 149 -4.69 -3.65 0.96
C PHE A 149 -3.71 -4.27 -0.03
N VAL A 150 -3.91 -5.55 -0.38
CA VAL A 150 -3.08 -6.27 -1.35
C VAL A 150 -3.10 -5.55 -2.71
N TYR A 151 -4.27 -5.12 -3.17
CA TYR A 151 -4.34 -4.32 -4.39
C TYR A 151 -3.49 -3.04 -4.32
N ASP A 152 -3.62 -2.25 -3.25
CA ASP A 152 -2.91 -0.99 -3.10
C ASP A 152 -1.40 -1.19 -2.96
N PHE A 153 -0.99 -2.28 -2.30
CA PHE A 153 0.40 -2.69 -2.18
C PHE A 153 1.02 -3.02 -3.55
N PHE A 154 0.44 -3.98 -4.27
CA PHE A 154 0.95 -4.39 -5.58
C PHE A 154 0.93 -3.24 -6.60
N GLN A 155 -0.15 -2.45 -6.61
CA GLN A 155 -0.28 -1.33 -7.54
C GLN A 155 0.67 -0.17 -7.20
N GLY A 156 0.90 0.06 -5.90
CA GLY A 156 1.79 1.08 -5.37
C GLY A 156 3.24 0.82 -5.74
N TRP A 157 3.69 -0.43 -5.57
CA TRP A 157 5.06 -0.88 -5.82
C TRP A 157 5.30 -1.44 -7.21
N VAL A 158 4.26 -1.49 -8.05
CA VAL A 158 4.39 -1.88 -9.46
C VAL A 158 4.87 -3.34 -9.62
N LEU A 159 4.49 -4.19 -8.67
CA LEU A 159 4.95 -5.56 -8.59
C LEU A 159 4.34 -6.43 -9.72
N GLY A 160 5.18 -7.19 -10.40
CA GLY A 160 4.77 -8.22 -11.37
C GLY A 160 4.63 -9.57 -10.68
N VAL A 161 3.60 -10.34 -10.98
CA VAL A 161 3.42 -11.69 -10.41
C VAL A 161 3.36 -12.71 -11.53
N LEU A 162 4.08 -13.81 -11.38
CA LEU A 162 4.07 -14.93 -12.31
C LEU A 162 3.15 -16.06 -11.83
N ASN A 163 3.16 -16.39 -10.53
CA ASN A 163 2.27 -17.40 -9.96
C ASN A 163 1.56 -16.89 -8.70
N VAL A 164 0.28 -16.53 -8.82
CA VAL A 164 -0.50 -15.94 -7.73
C VAL A 164 -1.05 -16.99 -6.75
N PHE A 165 -1.22 -18.24 -7.19
CA PHE A 165 -1.85 -19.27 -6.37
C PHE A 165 -0.90 -19.78 -5.30
N ASP A 166 0.32 -20.16 -5.68
CA ASP A 166 1.34 -20.60 -4.73
C ASP A 166 1.67 -19.48 -3.71
N MET A 167 1.67 -18.22 -4.15
CA MET A 167 1.81 -17.06 -3.26
C MET A 167 0.64 -16.91 -2.27
N ALA A 168 -0.57 -17.34 -2.63
CA ALA A 168 -1.74 -17.21 -1.77
C ALA A 168 -1.69 -18.18 -0.59
N ASP A 169 -1.13 -19.38 -0.80
CA ASP A 169 -0.91 -20.35 0.26
C ASP A 169 0.10 -19.81 1.28
N GLU A 170 1.27 -19.38 0.82
CA GLU A 170 2.30 -18.78 1.66
C GLU A 170 1.86 -17.47 2.32
N PHE A 171 0.97 -16.71 1.67
CA PHE A 171 0.38 -15.51 2.26
C PHE A 171 -0.36 -15.79 3.57
N VAL A 172 -1.16 -16.86 3.62
CA VAL A 172 -1.90 -17.22 4.84
C VAL A 172 -0.93 -17.61 5.96
N VAL A 173 0.10 -18.40 5.64
CA VAL A 173 1.16 -18.79 6.58
C VAL A 173 1.87 -17.57 7.14
N GLY A 174 2.28 -16.63 6.27
CA GLY A 174 2.93 -15.40 6.67
C GLY A 174 2.04 -14.48 7.52
N LEU A 175 0.73 -14.47 7.25
CA LEU A 175 -0.24 -13.70 8.03
C LEU A 175 -0.32 -14.24 9.47
N GLN A 176 -0.43 -15.56 9.63
CA GLN A 176 -0.44 -16.24 10.92
C GLN A 176 0.88 -16.05 11.70
N ASP A 177 2.04 -16.14 11.03
CA ASP A 177 3.34 -15.84 11.62
C ASP A 177 3.40 -14.38 12.13
N GLY A 178 2.94 -13.43 11.32
CA GLY A 178 2.88 -12.02 11.69
C GLY A 178 1.98 -11.74 12.89
N GLU A 179 0.81 -12.39 12.96
CA GLU A 179 -0.10 -12.31 14.11
C GLU A 179 0.53 -12.90 15.38
N THR A 180 1.18 -14.06 15.26
CA THR A 180 1.84 -14.73 16.38
C THR A 180 2.95 -13.86 16.97
N ARG A 181 3.77 -13.23 16.13
CA ARG A 181 4.83 -12.31 16.56
C ARG A 181 4.31 -11.05 17.22
N SER A 182 3.10 -10.63 16.85
CA SER A 182 2.42 -9.47 17.43
C SER A 182 1.75 -9.79 18.78
N GLY A 183 1.85 -11.04 19.24
CA GLY A 183 1.23 -11.51 20.48
C GLY A 183 -0.28 -11.76 20.36
N SER A 184 -0.82 -11.78 19.14
CA SER A 184 -2.20 -12.17 18.89
C SER A 184 -2.39 -13.67 19.12
N ALA A 185 -3.60 -14.05 19.55
CA ALA A 185 -3.93 -15.47 19.69
C ALA A 185 -3.87 -16.16 18.32
N VAL A 186 -3.22 -17.32 18.25
CA VAL A 186 -3.21 -18.14 17.04
C VAL A 186 -4.63 -18.61 16.74
N VAL A 187 -5.19 -18.15 15.63
CA VAL A 187 -6.52 -18.56 15.16
C VAL A 187 -6.36 -19.76 14.26
N VAL A 188 -7.03 -20.86 14.61
CA VAL A 188 -7.18 -22.02 13.73
C VAL A 188 -8.32 -21.70 12.77
N LEU A 189 -7.98 -21.49 11.50
CA LEU A 189 -8.95 -21.26 10.44
C LEU A 189 -9.60 -22.57 10.01
N ASP A 190 -10.87 -22.51 9.64
CA ASP A 190 -11.48 -23.58 8.85
C ASP A 190 -11.15 -23.43 7.36
N ASP A 191 -11.43 -24.49 6.58
CA ASP A 191 -11.14 -24.53 5.14
C ASP A 191 -11.84 -23.39 4.37
N SER A 192 -13.01 -22.94 4.83
CA SER A 192 -13.79 -21.87 4.19
C SER A 192 -13.18 -20.50 4.47
N GLU A 193 -12.79 -20.23 5.72
CA GLU A 193 -12.16 -18.98 6.13
C GLU A 193 -10.79 -18.80 5.47
N GLU A 194 -10.00 -19.88 5.41
CA GLU A 194 -8.73 -19.89 4.70
C GLU A 194 -8.92 -19.64 3.20
N ALA A 195 -9.92 -20.27 2.58
CA ALA A 195 -10.24 -20.05 1.17
C ALA A 195 -10.66 -18.60 0.89
N ASP A 196 -11.40 -17.96 1.80
CA ASP A 196 -11.83 -16.56 1.68
C ASP A 196 -10.64 -15.59 1.77
N LEU A 197 -9.68 -15.83 2.66
CA LEU A 197 -8.44 -15.03 2.76
C LEU A 197 -7.60 -15.16 1.49
N LYS A 198 -7.40 -16.39 1.00
CA LYS A 198 -6.70 -16.66 -0.27
C LYS A 198 -7.40 -15.97 -1.43
N ALA A 199 -8.72 -16.06 -1.51
CA ALA A 199 -9.52 -15.41 -2.55
C ALA A 199 -9.37 -13.88 -2.49
N GLY A 200 -9.36 -13.28 -1.29
CA GLY A 200 -9.09 -11.87 -1.06
C GLY A 200 -7.73 -11.45 -1.62
N PHE A 201 -6.68 -12.17 -1.26
CA PHE A 201 -5.31 -11.97 -1.76
C PHE A 201 -5.24 -12.07 -3.29
N ILE A 202 -5.67 -13.20 -3.86
CA ILE A 202 -5.65 -13.45 -5.31
C ILE A 202 -6.40 -12.35 -6.06
N CYS A 203 -7.60 -11.99 -5.59
CA CYS A 203 -8.39 -10.92 -6.20
C CYS A 203 -7.67 -9.57 -6.15
N GLY A 204 -6.97 -9.26 -5.05
CA GLY A 204 -6.18 -8.04 -4.90
C GLY A 204 -5.04 -7.97 -5.93
N VAL A 205 -4.26 -9.04 -6.03
CA VAL A 205 -3.15 -9.18 -6.99
C VAL A 205 -3.64 -9.05 -8.43
N LEU A 206 -4.64 -9.83 -8.84
CA LEU A 206 -5.14 -9.82 -10.22
C LEU A 206 -5.71 -8.44 -10.62
N LYS A 207 -6.41 -7.77 -9.69
CA LYS A 207 -6.90 -6.40 -9.90
C LYS A 207 -5.73 -5.43 -10.10
N ALA A 208 -4.66 -5.55 -9.31
CA ALA A 208 -3.48 -4.70 -9.43
C ALA A 208 -2.75 -4.93 -10.76
N GLN A 209 -2.55 -6.20 -11.15
CA GLN A 209 -1.94 -6.56 -12.44
C GLN A 209 -2.71 -5.97 -13.63
N LYS A 210 -4.05 -6.07 -13.63
CA LYS A 210 -4.88 -5.48 -14.69
C LYS A 210 -4.69 -3.96 -14.78
N ALA A 211 -4.62 -3.28 -13.63
CA ALA A 211 -4.37 -1.83 -13.57
C ALA A 211 -2.97 -1.47 -14.08
N LEU A 212 -1.94 -2.19 -13.64
CA LEU A 212 -0.54 -1.99 -14.07
C LEU A 212 -0.36 -2.27 -15.56
N LYS A 213 -0.99 -3.31 -16.11
CA LYS A 213 -0.96 -3.60 -17.55
C LYS A 213 -1.55 -2.46 -18.38
N LYS A 214 -2.66 -1.86 -17.93
CA LYS A 214 -3.25 -0.68 -18.57
C LYS A 214 -2.28 0.51 -18.51
N GLU A 215 -1.62 0.71 -17.38
CA GLU A 215 -0.67 1.79 -17.18
C GLU A 215 0.60 1.64 -18.02
N ARG A 216 1.23 0.45 -18.03
CA ARG A 216 2.41 0.15 -18.86
C ARG A 216 2.15 0.43 -20.34
N ARG A 217 0.95 0.14 -20.85
CA ARG A 217 0.54 0.45 -22.24
C ARG A 217 0.47 1.95 -22.53
N LEU A 218 0.13 2.77 -21.54
CA LEU A 218 0.05 4.22 -21.70
C LEU A 218 1.44 4.89 -21.63
N VAL A 219 2.40 4.27 -20.94
CA VAL A 219 3.78 4.79 -20.81
C VAL A 219 4.65 4.42 -22.01
N ARG A 220 4.37 3.32 -22.71
CA ARG A 220 5.09 2.89 -23.93
C ARG A 220 4.65 3.63 -25.21
N LYS A 221 3.56 4.42 -25.16
CA LYS A 221 3.07 5.26 -26.26
C LYS A 221 3.53 6.69 -26.05
#